data_AF-A0A965VPF3-F1
#
_entry.id   AF-A0A965VPF3-F1
#
_cell.length_a   1.000
_cell.length_b   1.000
_cell.length_c   1.000
_cell.angle_alpha   90.00
_cell.angle_beta   90.00
_cell.angle_gamma   90.00
#
_symmetry.space_group_name_H-M   'P 1'
#
loop_
_entity.id
_entity.type
_entity.pdbx_description
1 polymer ?
#
loop_
_entity_poly.entity_id
_entity_poly.type
_entity_poly.pdbx_seq_one_letter_code
_entity_poly.pdbx_strand_id
1 'polypeptide(L)'
;MAGGDVDVKAKYSTIKAGAINFNASIALADVAPFVGAAFYADPNAHTFRYINNIAPKNEQENLNFSVKGEWETSLGMLSSYLAYNDQTNYFITDGTSGAFLLYALDATCRSSNDAKLTNPGYIAPFFGIPSSIWLTPAGNNGAGFLPPYGPTTCDGYQYQQRDQQDTSVEVRLTSAGDQSPRWVAGLYAADIQRRVVVSQGSDLARGVTAQPFVATSGLNPTDLLYDDDFSSTVYAAFGQVAYDVTDSLELALAVRYDTEDRSVDNNVPRCSSATATSGPCRAQTVGFSFFSNPYINPAYTANPAYAASGIPSRSKSFSQLQPKLSANWKATEDFAVYASYGYGFRSGGFNSSGSAATIASAYGRAGGTTLCLGADFSPPTCGANATLNITDVNDIYRKEVSKAAEVGFKSFFADRTVSVNFAAFQTKVEDMQFFNFFAGPFGLLRVVTNIDEVSIQGYELDARWNVNENVSFFAGYAVTDGEIDKYVGRPYTKGGEVPYAPKYTGNAGIDVKFPISANWTVNARLDGSFVGETWFHPVQKQRLPNLFTYFGFGQGEFSKMKRDPYRSINARLGISNGTFSATAWGRNVTDEEYLQEIIPAPEFGGSFIHDSAGQSYGIDFTYSFR
;
A
#
# COMPACT_ATOMS: atom_id res chain seq x y z
N MET A 1 -27.55 27.86 -32.03
CA MET A 1 -27.41 27.01 -30.83
C MET A 1 -26.13 26.23 -31.06
N ALA A 2 -25.05 26.53 -30.33
CA ALA A 2 -23.83 25.74 -30.46
C ALA A 2 -24.13 24.33 -29.93
N GLY A 3 -23.88 23.31 -30.74
CA GLY A 3 -24.07 21.90 -30.36
C GLY A 3 -23.11 21.54 -29.22
N GLY A 4 -23.56 20.72 -28.29
CA GLY A 4 -22.72 20.16 -27.26
C GLY A 4 -23.07 18.72 -27.00
N ASP A 5 -22.05 17.91 -26.71
CA ASP A 5 -22.20 16.49 -26.41
C ASP A 5 -22.11 16.27 -24.90
N VAL A 6 -22.95 15.38 -24.38
CA VAL A 6 -22.96 15.01 -22.96
C VAL A 6 -22.89 13.49 -22.84
N ASP A 7 -21.89 13.01 -22.11
CA ASP A 7 -21.71 11.61 -21.73
C ASP A 7 -22.00 11.45 -20.23
N VAL A 8 -22.85 10.48 -19.88
CA VAL A 8 -23.22 10.20 -18.49
C VAL A 8 -22.94 8.74 -18.20
N LYS A 9 -22.25 8.48 -17.09
CA LYS A 9 -21.94 7.14 -16.61
C LYS A 9 -22.37 7.00 -15.16
N ALA A 10 -22.99 5.87 -14.86
CA ALA A 10 -23.30 5.46 -13.49
C ALA A 10 -22.88 3.99 -13.33
N LYS A 11 -22.33 3.65 -12.16
CA LYS A 11 -21.92 2.28 -11.83
C LYS A 11 -22.25 2.01 -10.37
N TYR A 12 -22.82 0.85 -10.11
CA TYR A 12 -22.90 0.26 -8.78
C TYR A 12 -22.17 -1.09 -8.80
N SER A 13 -21.39 -1.38 -7.77
CA SER A 13 -20.68 -2.64 -7.65
C SER A 13 -20.53 -3.07 -6.20
N THR A 14 -20.59 -4.37 -5.96
CA THR A 14 -20.29 -5.01 -4.69
C THR A 14 -19.18 -6.04 -4.85
N ILE A 15 -18.31 -6.14 -3.85
CA ILE A 15 -17.23 -7.13 -3.80
C ILE A 15 -17.27 -7.82 -2.43
N LYS A 16 -17.17 -9.16 -2.44
CA LYS A 16 -17.04 -9.99 -1.24
C LYS A 16 -15.84 -10.91 -1.39
N ALA A 17 -14.90 -10.84 -0.45
CA ALA A 17 -13.68 -11.63 -0.46
C ALA A 17 -13.17 -11.92 0.96
N GLY A 18 -12.06 -12.66 1.08
CA GLY A 18 -11.27 -12.72 2.31
C GLY A 18 -10.35 -11.50 2.44
N ALA A 19 -10.01 -11.13 3.67
CA ALA A 19 -9.06 -10.07 4.00
C ALA A 19 -7.83 -10.62 4.75
N ILE A 20 -6.68 -9.97 4.58
CA ILE A 20 -5.47 -10.19 5.41
C ILE A 20 -5.12 -11.68 5.54
N ASN A 21 -4.65 -12.26 4.43
CA ASN A 21 -4.14 -13.62 4.39
C ASN A 21 -2.60 -13.55 4.43
N PHE A 22 -2.00 -13.42 5.60
CA PHE A 22 -0.54 -13.35 5.71
C PHE A 22 0.01 -14.50 6.55
N ASN A 23 1.20 -14.97 6.17
CA ASN A 23 2.06 -15.77 7.03
C ASN A 23 3.16 -14.87 7.62
N ALA A 24 3.81 -15.31 8.69
CA ALA A 24 4.99 -14.63 9.22
C ALA A 24 6.28 -15.34 8.79
N SER A 25 7.26 -14.54 8.36
CA SER A 25 8.64 -14.95 8.16
C SER A 25 9.54 -14.18 9.13
N ILE A 26 10.46 -14.88 9.79
CA ILE A 26 11.22 -14.34 10.92
C ILE A 26 12.67 -14.12 10.52
N ALA A 27 13.26 -13.03 11.01
CA ALA A 27 14.58 -12.53 10.65
C ALA A 27 15.63 -12.77 11.76
N LEU A 28 15.39 -13.66 12.73
CA LEU A 28 16.23 -13.84 13.92
C LEU A 28 17.47 -14.72 13.64
N ALA A 29 18.43 -14.17 12.90
CA ALA A 29 19.64 -14.87 12.49
C ALA A 29 20.50 -15.39 13.66
N ASP A 30 20.56 -14.65 14.78
CA ASP A 30 21.42 -15.02 15.92
C ASP A 30 20.96 -16.27 16.67
N VAL A 31 19.64 -16.47 16.75
CA VAL A 31 19.06 -17.60 17.48
C VAL A 31 18.85 -18.83 16.59
N ALA A 32 18.73 -18.64 15.27
CA ALA A 32 18.46 -19.70 14.31
C ALA A 32 19.40 -20.93 14.41
N PRO A 33 20.72 -20.80 14.69
CA PRO A 33 21.60 -21.95 14.91
C PRO A 33 21.21 -22.83 16.12
N PHE A 34 20.48 -22.27 17.09
CA PHE A 34 20.12 -22.95 18.34
C PHE A 34 18.68 -23.48 18.32
N VAL A 35 17.75 -22.75 17.69
CA VAL A 35 16.31 -23.09 17.69
C VAL A 35 15.77 -23.58 16.34
N GLY A 36 16.58 -23.51 15.28
CA GLY A 36 16.27 -24.03 13.95
C GLY A 36 16.22 -22.96 12.86
N ALA A 37 16.44 -23.39 11.62
CA ALA A 37 16.54 -22.51 10.45
C ALA A 37 15.26 -21.72 10.13
N ALA A 38 14.09 -22.17 10.61
CA ALA A 38 12.81 -21.46 10.43
C ALA A 38 12.82 -20.04 11.03
N PHE A 39 13.68 -19.78 12.02
CA PHE A 39 13.83 -18.47 12.66
C PHE A 39 14.64 -17.47 11.83
N TYR A 40 15.24 -17.91 10.73
CA TYR A 40 15.91 -17.07 9.74
C TYR A 40 15.76 -17.67 8.33
N ALA A 41 14.51 -17.94 7.97
CA ALA A 41 14.15 -18.55 6.69
C ALA A 41 14.13 -17.51 5.56
N ASP A 42 14.33 -17.99 4.33
CA ASP A 42 14.05 -17.20 3.14
C ASP A 42 12.53 -17.11 2.93
N PRO A 43 11.93 -15.90 2.90
CA PRO A 43 10.51 -15.77 2.65
C PRO A 43 10.09 -16.31 1.26
N ASN A 44 10.99 -16.36 0.27
CA ASN A 44 10.69 -16.86 -1.07
C ASN A 44 10.53 -18.38 -1.11
N ALA A 45 11.09 -19.10 -0.13
CA ALA A 45 10.96 -20.54 0.02
C ALA A 45 9.94 -20.92 1.11
N HIS A 46 9.06 -19.98 1.51
CA HIS A 46 8.14 -20.20 2.60
C HIS A 46 7.01 -21.16 2.22
N THR A 47 6.71 -22.11 3.10
CA THR A 47 5.54 -22.97 2.95
C THR A 47 4.32 -22.29 3.57
N PHE A 48 3.47 -21.71 2.72
CA PHE A 48 2.28 -20.98 3.15
C PHE A 48 1.25 -21.88 3.84
N ARG A 49 0.75 -21.43 5.00
CA ARG A 49 -0.33 -22.09 5.73
C ARG A 49 -1.32 -21.04 6.24
N TYR A 50 -2.57 -21.13 5.79
CA TYR A 50 -3.64 -20.24 6.24
C TYR A 50 -4.51 -20.99 7.25
N ILE A 51 -4.34 -20.66 8.53
CA ILE A 51 -4.89 -21.45 9.64
C ILE A 51 -5.75 -20.62 10.61
N ASN A 52 -6.04 -19.38 10.25
CA ASN A 52 -6.91 -18.44 10.94
C ASN A 52 -8.17 -19.13 11.50
N ASN A 53 -8.51 -18.86 12.76
CA ASN A 53 -9.76 -19.34 13.35
C ASN A 53 -10.93 -18.38 13.11
N ILE A 54 -10.68 -17.10 12.85
CA ILE A 54 -11.68 -16.16 12.37
C ILE A 54 -11.70 -16.20 10.84
N ALA A 55 -12.86 -16.57 10.27
CA ALA A 55 -13.05 -16.54 8.83
C ALA A 55 -12.90 -15.10 8.30
N PRO A 56 -11.91 -14.82 7.44
CA PRO A 56 -11.63 -13.46 7.00
C PRO A 56 -12.73 -12.95 6.07
N LYS A 57 -13.09 -11.67 6.21
CA LYS A 57 -14.13 -10.99 5.43
C LYS A 57 -13.64 -9.65 4.91
N ASN A 58 -13.97 -9.33 3.67
CA ASN A 58 -13.78 -8.05 2.99
C ASN A 58 -15.07 -7.77 2.20
N GLU A 59 -15.83 -6.77 2.61
CA GLU A 59 -17.05 -6.36 1.90
C GLU A 59 -16.92 -4.92 1.45
N GLN A 60 -17.14 -4.69 0.16
CA GLN A 60 -17.07 -3.37 -0.46
C GLN A 60 -18.34 -3.10 -1.24
N GLU A 61 -18.88 -1.90 -1.08
CA GLU A 61 -19.94 -1.36 -1.91
C GLU A 61 -19.46 -0.04 -2.50
N ASN A 62 -19.77 0.18 -3.77
CA ASN A 62 -19.28 1.34 -4.49
C ASN A 62 -20.32 1.84 -5.48
N LEU A 63 -20.60 3.14 -5.42
CA LEU A 63 -21.48 3.89 -6.30
C LEU A 63 -20.66 5.00 -6.98
N ASN A 64 -20.60 4.97 -8.31
CA ASN A 64 -19.96 6.00 -9.11
C ASN A 64 -20.97 6.67 -10.02
N PHE A 65 -20.84 7.98 -10.17
CA PHE A 65 -21.58 8.77 -11.14
C PHE A 65 -20.64 9.80 -11.77
N SER A 66 -20.70 9.97 -13.08
CA SER A 66 -19.95 11.03 -13.77
C SER A 66 -20.70 11.59 -14.95
N VAL A 67 -20.54 12.90 -15.16
CA VAL A 67 -21.03 13.63 -16.33
C VAL A 67 -19.84 14.31 -16.99
N LYS A 68 -19.69 14.11 -18.30
CA LYS A 68 -18.78 14.86 -19.15
C LYS A 68 -19.61 15.68 -20.13
N GLY A 69 -19.29 16.96 -20.29
CA GLY A 69 -19.87 17.80 -21.34
C GLY A 69 -18.80 18.44 -22.20
N GLU A 70 -19.07 18.60 -23.50
CA GLU A 70 -18.20 19.26 -24.47
C GLU A 70 -18.98 20.26 -25.32
N TRP A 71 -18.48 21.48 -25.42
CA TRP A 71 -19.11 22.56 -26.19
C TRP A 71 -18.06 23.31 -27.01
N GLU A 72 -18.37 23.54 -28.28
CA GLU A 72 -17.58 24.44 -29.12
C GLU A 72 -17.92 25.91 -28.80
N THR A 73 -16.89 26.71 -28.55
CA THR A 73 -17.00 28.16 -28.27
C THR A 73 -16.17 28.95 -29.28
N SER A 74 -16.31 30.28 -29.29
CA SER A 74 -15.46 31.15 -30.11
C SER A 74 -13.98 31.13 -29.72
N LEU A 75 -13.65 30.67 -28.50
CA LEU A 75 -12.28 30.59 -27.99
C LEU A 75 -11.67 29.18 -28.15
N GLY A 76 -12.47 28.18 -28.53
CA GLY A 76 -12.07 26.78 -28.60
C GLY A 76 -13.06 25.84 -27.92
N MET A 77 -12.62 24.63 -27.58
CA MET A 77 -13.44 23.59 -26.96
C MET A 77 -13.48 23.77 -25.43
N LEU A 78 -14.69 23.95 -24.89
CA LEU A 78 -14.97 23.90 -23.46
C LEU A 78 -15.35 22.46 -23.08
N SER A 79 -14.58 21.83 -22.21
CA SER A 79 -14.90 20.54 -21.60
C SER A 79 -15.21 20.74 -20.12
N SER A 80 -16.24 20.07 -19.61
CA SER A 80 -16.51 20.00 -18.18
C SER A 80 -16.69 18.56 -17.72
N TYR A 81 -16.30 18.32 -16.46
CA TYR A 81 -16.42 17.03 -15.80
C TYR A 81 -17.02 17.24 -14.42
N LEU A 82 -18.01 16.44 -14.09
CA LEU A 82 -18.51 16.25 -12.74
C LEU A 82 -18.36 14.77 -12.41
N ALA A 83 -17.76 14.44 -11.27
CA ALA A 83 -17.69 13.07 -10.78
C ALA A 83 -18.08 13.00 -9.31
N TYR A 84 -18.79 11.93 -8.97
CA TYR A 84 -19.20 11.56 -7.63
C TYR A 84 -18.88 10.09 -7.38
N ASN A 85 -18.34 9.81 -6.20
CA ASN A 85 -18.02 8.48 -5.72
C ASN A 85 -18.50 8.33 -4.28
N ASP A 86 -19.18 7.23 -3.97
CA ASP A 86 -19.49 6.79 -2.62
C ASP A 86 -19.08 5.34 -2.47
N GLN A 87 -18.11 5.10 -1.60
CA GLN A 87 -17.55 3.77 -1.37
C GLN A 87 -17.54 3.47 0.12
N THR A 88 -18.11 2.33 0.48
CA THR A 88 -17.97 1.74 1.82
C THR A 88 -17.13 0.47 1.73
N ASN A 89 -16.29 0.25 2.73
CA ASN A 89 -15.44 -0.94 2.79
C ASN A 89 -15.16 -1.29 4.24
N TYR A 90 -15.41 -2.54 4.62
CA TYR A 90 -14.90 -3.05 5.89
C TYR A 90 -14.28 -4.43 5.73
N PHE A 91 -13.38 -4.76 6.64
CA PHE A 91 -12.87 -6.11 6.77
C PHE A 91 -12.70 -6.55 8.22
N ILE A 92 -12.76 -7.88 8.40
CA ILE A 92 -12.56 -8.60 9.67
C ILE A 92 -11.61 -9.77 9.40
N THR A 93 -10.67 -9.99 10.31
CA THR A 93 -9.80 -11.19 10.30
C THR A 93 -9.20 -11.40 11.69
N ASP A 94 -8.41 -12.47 11.84
CA ASP A 94 -7.52 -12.64 13.00
C ASP A 94 -6.47 -11.52 13.07
N GLY A 95 -6.09 -11.16 14.29
CA GLY A 95 -5.07 -10.15 14.53
C GLY A 95 -3.65 -10.71 14.53
N THR A 96 -2.70 -9.84 14.90
CA THR A 96 -1.30 -10.23 15.15
C THR A 96 -1.00 -10.39 16.65
N SER A 97 -2.02 -10.31 17.51
CA SER A 97 -1.88 -10.11 18.96
C SER A 97 -1.20 -11.27 19.68
N GLY A 98 -1.31 -12.50 19.16
CA GLY A 98 -0.75 -13.70 19.76
C GLY A 98 0.78 -13.67 19.76
N ALA A 99 1.38 -13.02 18.75
CA ALA A 99 2.81 -12.76 18.68
C ALA A 99 3.32 -11.83 19.78
N PHE A 100 2.43 -11.09 20.43
CA PHE A 100 2.74 -10.08 21.45
C PHE A 100 2.18 -10.43 22.83
N LEU A 101 1.68 -11.65 23.02
CA LEU A 101 1.13 -12.14 24.29
C LEU A 101 -0.06 -11.31 24.83
N LEU A 102 -0.72 -10.54 23.96
CA LEU A 102 -1.68 -9.54 24.38
C LEU A 102 -2.88 -10.14 25.13
N TYR A 103 -3.32 -11.31 24.66
CA TYR A 103 -4.40 -12.10 25.25
C TYR A 103 -3.91 -13.38 25.95
N ALA A 104 -2.60 -13.53 26.17
CA ALA A 104 -2.00 -14.78 26.64
C ALA A 104 -2.50 -15.27 28.01
N LEU A 105 -3.01 -14.37 28.84
CA LEU A 105 -3.58 -14.68 30.16
C LEU A 105 -5.08 -14.99 30.11
N ASP A 106 -5.77 -14.66 29.01
CA ASP A 106 -7.19 -14.95 28.86
C ASP A 106 -7.44 -16.46 28.88
N ALA A 107 -8.49 -16.89 29.61
CA ALA A 107 -8.78 -18.31 29.78
C ALA A 107 -9.12 -18.99 28.44
N THR A 108 -9.79 -18.28 27.53
CA THR A 108 -10.15 -18.77 26.20
C THR A 108 -8.92 -18.94 25.33
N CYS A 109 -8.01 -17.96 25.34
CA CYS A 109 -6.72 -18.06 24.66
C CYS A 109 -5.94 -19.29 25.15
N ARG A 110 -5.75 -19.45 26.46
CA ARG A 110 -4.98 -20.58 27.00
C ARG A 110 -5.60 -21.92 26.66
N SER A 111 -6.92 -22.04 26.83
CA SER A 111 -7.66 -23.26 26.50
C SER A 111 -7.58 -23.60 25.02
N SER A 112 -7.67 -22.60 24.12
CA SER A 112 -7.60 -22.84 22.68
C SER A 112 -6.18 -23.21 22.24
N ASN A 113 -5.15 -22.54 22.78
CA ASN A 113 -3.75 -22.88 22.53
C ASN A 113 -3.43 -24.32 22.93
N ASP A 114 -3.71 -24.70 24.17
CA ASP A 114 -3.36 -26.03 24.69
C ASP A 114 -4.13 -27.14 23.96
N ALA A 115 -5.39 -26.89 23.60
CA ALA A 115 -6.18 -27.80 22.78
C ALA A 115 -5.60 -27.99 21.37
N LYS A 116 -5.06 -26.94 20.74
CA LYS A 116 -4.43 -27.05 19.41
C LYS A 116 -3.10 -27.78 19.48
N LEU A 117 -2.25 -27.46 20.46
CA LEU A 117 -0.94 -28.10 20.64
C LEU A 117 -1.04 -29.60 20.96
N THR A 118 -2.15 -30.04 21.53
CA THR A 118 -2.41 -31.47 21.82
C THR A 118 -3.07 -32.24 20.66
N ASN A 119 -3.46 -31.55 19.58
CA ASN A 119 -4.11 -32.18 18.44
C ASN A 119 -3.08 -32.98 17.59
N PRO A 120 -3.26 -34.30 17.40
CA PRO A 120 -2.35 -35.10 16.61
C PRO A 120 -2.17 -34.56 15.18
N GLY A 121 -0.92 -34.34 14.77
CA GLY A 121 -0.59 -33.81 13.44
C GLY A 121 -0.65 -32.29 13.32
N TYR A 122 -1.03 -31.56 14.37
CA TYR A 122 -0.86 -30.11 14.40
C TYR A 122 0.63 -29.77 14.49
N ILE A 123 1.12 -29.03 13.49
CA ILE A 123 2.46 -28.46 13.49
C ILE A 123 2.27 -26.98 13.76
N ALA A 124 2.63 -26.54 14.96
CA ALA A 124 2.61 -25.13 15.31
C ALA A 124 3.49 -24.35 14.31
N PRO A 125 2.96 -23.30 13.66
CA PRO A 125 3.72 -22.54 12.69
C PRO A 125 4.93 -21.83 13.31
N PHE A 126 4.85 -21.51 14.61
CA PHE A 126 5.83 -20.71 15.33
C PHE A 126 5.68 -20.88 16.85
N PHE A 127 6.79 -20.95 17.60
CA PHE A 127 6.88 -20.91 19.08
C PHE A 127 5.80 -21.66 19.89
N GLY A 128 5.22 -22.75 19.37
CA GLY A 128 4.13 -23.48 20.02
C GLY A 128 4.48 -23.97 21.42
N ILE A 129 4.12 -23.19 22.44
CA ILE A 129 4.47 -23.42 23.85
C ILE A 129 3.17 -23.60 24.64
N PRO A 130 2.98 -24.75 25.30
CA PRO A 130 1.84 -24.99 26.19
C PRO A 130 1.81 -23.97 27.34
N SER A 131 0.60 -23.58 27.76
CA SER A 131 0.40 -22.58 28.81
C SER A 131 0.93 -23.01 30.19
N SER A 132 1.20 -24.31 30.37
CA SER A 132 1.76 -24.92 31.58
C SER A 132 3.27 -24.75 31.73
N ILE A 133 3.99 -24.26 30.71
CA ILE A 133 5.44 -24.07 30.75
C ILE A 133 5.75 -22.65 31.24
N TRP A 134 6.56 -22.52 32.31
CA TRP A 134 6.90 -21.24 32.96
C TRP A 134 7.78 -20.27 32.13
N LEU A 135 8.01 -20.58 30.85
CA LEU A 135 8.84 -19.78 29.94
C LEU A 135 8.06 -18.66 29.24
N THR A 136 6.84 -18.36 29.69
CA THR A 136 6.05 -17.29 29.09
C THR A 136 6.31 -15.98 29.83
N PRO A 137 6.75 -14.92 29.11
CA PRO A 137 6.99 -13.60 29.71
C PRO A 137 5.79 -12.98 30.44
N ALA A 138 4.59 -13.52 30.22
CA ALA A 138 3.34 -13.08 30.83
C ALA A 138 3.16 -13.55 32.31
N GLY A 139 4.06 -14.38 32.84
CA GLY A 139 4.00 -14.92 34.21
C GLY A 139 3.52 -16.39 34.27
N ASN A 140 3.38 -16.94 35.49
CA ASN A 140 2.93 -18.33 35.67
C ASN A 140 1.55 -18.56 35.01
N ASN A 141 1.43 -19.62 34.20
CA ASN A 141 0.21 -20.07 33.50
C ASN A 141 -0.29 -19.23 32.31
N GLY A 142 0.53 -18.45 31.61
CA GLY A 142 0.16 -17.79 30.34
C GLY A 142 0.45 -18.62 29.09
N ALA A 143 -0.27 -18.42 27.98
CA ALA A 143 0.12 -18.95 26.67
C ALA A 143 1.49 -18.37 26.23
N GLY A 144 2.30 -19.14 25.50
CA GLY A 144 3.62 -18.68 25.04
C GLY A 144 3.55 -17.75 23.83
N PHE A 145 4.71 -17.47 23.22
CA PHE A 145 4.72 -16.73 21.95
C PHE A 145 3.99 -17.55 20.89
N LEU A 146 3.02 -16.95 20.21
CA LEU A 146 2.25 -17.60 19.15
C LEU A 146 2.52 -16.91 17.82
N PRO A 147 2.33 -17.59 16.67
CA PRO A 147 2.37 -16.92 15.39
C PRO A 147 1.25 -15.87 15.32
N PRO A 148 1.45 -14.75 14.61
CA PRO A 148 0.33 -13.91 14.18
C PRO A 148 -0.57 -14.72 13.23
N TYR A 149 -1.86 -14.37 13.17
CA TYR A 149 -2.85 -15.06 12.32
C TYR A 149 -2.94 -16.57 12.59
N GLY A 150 -2.77 -16.97 13.85
CA GLY A 150 -2.80 -18.35 14.28
C GLY A 150 -4.21 -18.94 14.35
N PRO A 151 -4.32 -20.24 14.68
CA PRO A 151 -5.59 -20.96 14.75
C PRO A 151 -6.24 -20.87 16.14
N THR A 152 -5.80 -19.92 16.97
CA THR A 152 -6.14 -19.83 18.38
C THR A 152 -6.74 -18.47 18.67
N THR A 153 -7.56 -18.37 19.71
CA THR A 153 -8.19 -17.10 20.07
C THR A 153 -7.20 -16.08 20.65
N CYS A 154 -5.94 -16.46 20.85
CA CYS A 154 -4.88 -15.60 21.37
C CYS A 154 -4.49 -14.45 20.43
N ASP A 155 -4.78 -14.58 19.14
CA ASP A 155 -4.53 -13.54 18.15
C ASP A 155 -5.54 -12.40 18.22
N GLY A 156 -6.64 -12.60 18.94
CA GLY A 156 -7.77 -11.69 18.93
C GLY A 156 -8.30 -11.49 17.51
N TYR A 157 -9.01 -10.38 17.30
CA TYR A 157 -9.49 -10.01 15.98
C TYR A 157 -9.00 -8.61 15.60
N GLN A 158 -9.03 -8.34 14.30
CA GLN A 158 -8.82 -7.02 13.72
C GLN A 158 -10.01 -6.64 12.86
N TYR A 159 -10.53 -5.43 13.07
CA TYR A 159 -11.55 -4.80 12.25
C TYR A 159 -11.01 -3.51 11.65
N GLN A 160 -11.19 -3.30 10.35
CA GLN A 160 -10.95 -2.00 9.75
C GLN A 160 -12.10 -1.62 8.84
N GLN A 161 -12.35 -0.31 8.74
CA GLN A 161 -13.35 0.27 7.87
C GLN A 161 -12.77 1.50 7.19
N ARG A 162 -13.11 1.68 5.91
CA ARG A 162 -12.80 2.89 5.14
C ARG A 162 -14.00 3.22 4.28
N ASP A 163 -14.72 4.24 4.71
CA ASP A 163 -15.83 4.81 3.96
C ASP A 163 -15.38 6.14 3.37
N GLN A 164 -15.68 6.39 2.11
CA GLN A 164 -15.23 7.59 1.41
C GLN A 164 -16.30 8.10 0.44
N GLN A 165 -16.55 9.39 0.51
CA GLN A 165 -17.35 10.15 -0.45
C GLN A 165 -16.48 11.20 -1.11
N ASP A 166 -16.48 11.24 -2.44
CA ASP A 166 -15.70 12.20 -3.23
C ASP A 166 -16.62 12.89 -4.23
N THR A 167 -16.53 14.22 -4.32
CA THR A 167 -17.14 15.00 -5.40
C THR A 167 -16.07 15.85 -6.05
N SER A 168 -15.97 15.84 -7.37
CA SER A 168 -15.02 16.68 -8.10
C SER A 168 -15.66 17.35 -9.31
N VAL A 169 -15.23 18.58 -9.58
CA VAL A 169 -15.60 19.36 -10.76
C VAL A 169 -14.32 19.82 -11.45
N GLU A 170 -14.24 19.62 -12.77
CA GLU A 170 -13.21 20.20 -13.61
C GLU A 170 -13.86 20.97 -14.78
N VAL A 171 -13.29 22.12 -15.10
CA VAL A 171 -13.61 22.86 -16.32
C VAL A 171 -12.32 23.19 -17.05
N ARG A 172 -12.29 22.92 -18.36
CA ARG A 172 -11.12 23.11 -19.22
C ARG A 172 -11.52 23.81 -20.51
N LEU A 173 -10.77 24.84 -20.89
CA LEU A 173 -10.87 25.48 -22.19
C LEU A 173 -9.60 25.19 -22.99
N THR A 174 -9.77 24.68 -24.21
CA THR A 174 -8.67 24.25 -25.07
C THR A 174 -8.78 24.96 -26.42
N SER A 175 -7.67 25.52 -26.91
CA SER A 175 -7.59 26.11 -28.25
C SER A 175 -7.90 25.07 -29.34
N ALA A 176 -8.21 25.53 -30.55
CA ALA A 176 -8.25 24.63 -31.71
C ALA A 176 -6.85 24.05 -31.98
N GLY A 177 -6.80 22.84 -32.53
CA GLY A 177 -5.55 22.09 -32.72
C GLY A 177 -4.65 22.63 -33.84
N ASP A 178 -5.19 23.44 -34.73
CA ASP A 178 -4.53 24.08 -35.87
C ASP A 178 -3.99 25.49 -35.57
N GLN A 179 -4.24 26.03 -34.37
CA GLN A 179 -3.75 27.33 -33.94
C GLN A 179 -2.27 27.29 -33.55
N SER A 180 -1.59 28.44 -33.64
CA SER A 180 -0.26 28.66 -33.08
C SER A 180 -0.23 30.03 -32.38
N PRO A 181 0.00 30.11 -31.05
CA PRO A 181 0.26 28.99 -30.13
C PRO A 181 -1.00 28.16 -29.81
N ARG A 182 -0.80 26.88 -29.48
CA ARG A 182 -1.83 26.02 -28.88
C ARG A 182 -1.85 26.22 -27.37
N TRP A 183 -3.01 26.21 -26.76
CA TRP A 183 -3.10 26.41 -25.31
C TRP A 183 -4.27 25.67 -24.68
N VAL A 184 -4.12 25.43 -23.38
CA VAL A 184 -5.19 24.92 -22.52
C VAL A 184 -5.13 25.65 -21.19
N ALA A 185 -6.30 25.94 -20.62
CA ALA A 185 -6.44 26.48 -19.28
C ALA A 185 -7.60 25.77 -18.57
N GLY A 186 -7.47 25.54 -17.27
CA GLY A 186 -8.51 24.87 -16.52
C GLY A 186 -8.48 25.10 -15.03
N LEU A 187 -9.60 24.78 -14.40
CA LEU A 187 -9.84 24.85 -12.97
C LEU A 187 -10.36 23.50 -12.51
N TYR A 188 -9.92 23.08 -11.33
CA TYR A 188 -10.34 21.85 -10.68
C TYR A 188 -10.72 22.15 -9.23
N ALA A 189 -11.79 21.53 -8.75
CA ALA A 189 -12.17 21.54 -7.35
C ALA A 189 -12.65 20.15 -6.91
N ALA A 190 -12.34 19.76 -5.68
CA ALA A 190 -12.90 18.54 -5.10
C ALA A 190 -13.18 18.68 -3.60
N ASP A 191 -14.21 17.99 -3.15
CA ASP A 191 -14.54 17.75 -1.74
C ASP A 191 -14.46 16.24 -1.47
N ILE A 192 -13.73 15.86 -0.43
CA ILE A 192 -13.46 14.48 -0.07
C ILE A 192 -13.70 14.30 1.42
N GLN A 193 -14.61 13.40 1.75
CA GLN A 193 -14.92 13.00 3.13
C GLN A 193 -14.60 11.53 3.29
N ARG A 194 -13.86 11.18 4.34
CA ARG A 194 -13.44 9.80 4.57
C ARG A 194 -13.43 9.47 6.05
N ARG A 195 -14.12 8.41 6.44
CA ARG A 195 -13.97 7.79 7.76
C ARG A 195 -12.99 6.62 7.69
N VAL A 196 -12.03 6.56 8.61
CA VAL A 196 -11.11 5.42 8.74
C VAL A 196 -11.16 4.88 10.15
N VAL A 197 -11.42 3.58 10.25
CA VAL A 197 -11.44 2.84 11.51
C VAL A 197 -10.39 1.74 11.49
N VAL A 198 -9.64 1.61 12.57
CA VAL A 198 -8.79 0.46 12.88
C VAL A 198 -9.05 0.05 14.33
N SER A 199 -9.54 -1.16 14.53
CA SER A 199 -9.94 -1.70 15.83
C SER A 199 -9.31 -3.07 16.04
N GLN A 200 -8.87 -3.31 17.27
CA GLN A 200 -8.34 -4.59 17.74
C GLN A 200 -9.09 -4.98 19.01
N GLY A 201 -9.39 -6.26 19.18
CA GLY A 201 -10.03 -6.73 20.40
C GLY A 201 -9.89 -8.23 20.61
N SER A 202 -10.43 -8.72 21.73
CA SER A 202 -10.30 -10.12 22.10
C SER A 202 -11.21 -11.02 21.26
N ASP A 203 -10.72 -12.21 20.96
CA ASP A 203 -11.53 -13.32 20.50
C ASP A 203 -11.85 -14.21 21.72
N LEU A 204 -13.12 -14.23 22.09
CA LEU A 204 -13.62 -15.00 23.22
C LEU A 204 -14.33 -16.28 22.77
N ALA A 205 -14.12 -16.72 21.51
CA ALA A 205 -14.78 -17.85 20.88
C ALA A 205 -16.32 -17.75 20.89
N ARG A 206 -16.85 -16.52 20.87
CA ARG A 206 -18.31 -16.22 20.86
C ARG A 206 -18.80 -15.65 19.52
N GLY A 207 -17.92 -15.57 18.52
CA GLY A 207 -18.16 -14.89 17.25
C GLY A 207 -17.68 -13.43 17.26
N VAL A 208 -17.71 -12.79 16.09
CA VAL A 208 -17.16 -11.45 15.86
C VAL A 208 -18.22 -10.54 15.25
N THR A 209 -18.39 -9.35 15.83
CA THR A 209 -19.27 -8.30 15.33
C THR A 209 -18.50 -7.31 14.46
N ALA A 210 -19.05 -6.94 13.30
CA ALA A 210 -18.51 -5.93 12.39
C ALA A 210 -18.85 -4.50 12.84
N GLN A 211 -18.22 -4.04 13.92
CA GLN A 211 -18.41 -2.69 14.46
C GLN A 211 -17.08 -2.12 14.96
N PRO A 212 -16.88 -0.78 14.90
CA PRO A 212 -15.67 -0.11 15.40
C PRO A 212 -15.38 -0.41 16.88
N PHE A 213 -16.38 -0.26 17.74
CA PHE A 213 -16.27 -0.41 19.18
C PHE A 213 -17.24 -1.46 19.70
N VAL A 214 -16.72 -2.41 20.48
CA VAL A 214 -17.48 -3.47 21.14
C VAL A 214 -17.18 -3.39 22.63
N ALA A 215 -18.22 -3.13 23.44
CA ALA A 215 -18.08 -3.04 24.89
C ALA A 215 -17.73 -4.39 25.54
N THR A 216 -17.31 -4.37 26.81
CA THR A 216 -16.97 -5.57 27.61
C THR A 216 -18.02 -6.68 27.56
N SER A 217 -19.32 -6.34 27.47
CA SER A 217 -20.42 -7.31 27.41
C SER A 217 -20.63 -7.94 26.02
N GLY A 218 -20.05 -7.36 24.96
CA GLY A 218 -20.18 -7.82 23.58
C GLY A 218 -19.37 -9.09 23.31
N LEU A 219 -19.49 -9.65 22.10
CA LEU A 219 -18.89 -10.94 21.74
C LEU A 219 -17.35 -10.90 21.69
N ASN A 220 -16.81 -9.79 21.19
CA ASN A 220 -15.40 -9.54 20.91
C ASN A 220 -14.98 -8.13 21.39
N PRO A 221 -14.80 -7.90 22.71
CA PRO A 221 -14.51 -6.59 23.29
C PRO A 221 -13.29 -5.89 22.68
N THR A 222 -13.41 -4.58 22.43
CA THR A 222 -12.37 -3.74 21.80
C THR A 222 -11.34 -3.23 22.81
N ASP A 223 -10.06 -3.42 22.52
CA ASP A 223 -8.95 -2.99 23.39
C ASP A 223 -8.05 -1.92 22.76
N LEU A 224 -8.14 -1.73 21.44
CA LEU A 224 -7.48 -0.64 20.72
C LEU A 224 -8.41 -0.10 19.64
N LEU A 225 -8.52 1.22 19.51
CA LEU A 225 -9.36 1.90 18.53
C LEU A 225 -8.71 3.19 18.01
N TYR A 226 -8.62 3.26 16.69
CA TYR A 226 -8.45 4.47 15.91
C TYR A 226 -9.73 4.65 15.08
N ASP A 227 -10.40 5.78 15.23
CA ASP A 227 -11.63 6.11 14.51
C ASP A 227 -11.60 7.61 14.23
N ASP A 228 -11.32 7.97 12.98
CA ASP A 228 -11.07 9.34 12.56
C ASP A 228 -11.87 9.66 11.29
N ASP A 229 -12.50 10.83 11.27
CA ASP A 229 -13.10 11.43 10.08
C ASP A 229 -12.12 12.44 9.47
N PHE A 230 -11.78 12.25 8.20
CA PHE A 230 -10.91 13.11 7.42
C PHE A 230 -11.76 13.89 6.42
N SER A 231 -11.56 15.21 6.39
CA SER A 231 -12.14 16.09 5.38
C SER A 231 -11.03 16.72 4.55
N SER A 232 -11.23 16.84 3.25
CA SER A 232 -10.31 17.52 2.35
C SER A 232 -11.05 18.34 1.28
N THR A 233 -10.62 19.58 1.12
CA THR A 233 -11.06 20.46 0.03
C THR A 233 -9.87 20.81 -0.85
N VAL A 234 -9.95 20.47 -2.13
CA VAL A 234 -8.88 20.65 -3.12
C VAL A 234 -9.29 21.72 -4.12
N TYR A 235 -8.38 22.63 -4.45
CA TYR A 235 -8.50 23.55 -5.57
C TYR A 235 -7.23 23.53 -6.42
N ALA A 236 -7.39 23.58 -7.73
CA ALA A 236 -6.27 23.77 -8.64
C ALA A 236 -6.60 24.68 -9.81
N ALA A 237 -5.59 25.43 -10.23
CA ALA A 237 -5.59 26.17 -11.48
C ALA A 237 -4.40 25.71 -12.32
N PHE A 238 -4.62 25.50 -13.60
CA PHE A 238 -3.59 25.02 -14.50
C PHE A 238 -3.71 25.60 -15.89
N GLY A 239 -2.59 25.63 -16.60
CA GLY A 239 -2.55 25.97 -18.00
C GLY A 239 -1.28 25.52 -18.67
N GLN A 240 -1.32 25.42 -19.99
CA GLN A 240 -0.18 25.12 -20.82
C GLN A 240 -0.27 25.93 -22.12
N VAL A 241 0.88 26.38 -22.59
CA VAL A 241 1.05 26.99 -23.91
C VAL A 241 2.12 26.19 -24.66
N ALA A 242 1.81 25.78 -25.89
CA ALA A 242 2.69 25.09 -26.81
C ALA A 242 2.87 25.91 -28.09
N TYR A 243 4.11 26.06 -28.54
CA TYR A 243 4.47 26.90 -29.67
C TYR A 243 5.44 26.16 -30.59
N ASP A 244 5.09 26.10 -31.88
CA ASP A 244 5.97 25.60 -32.94
C ASP A 244 7.02 26.66 -33.25
N VAL A 245 8.23 26.50 -32.68
CA VAL A 245 9.38 27.39 -32.94
C VAL A 245 9.87 27.25 -34.37
N THR A 246 9.74 26.04 -34.93
CA THR A 246 9.93 25.71 -36.35
C THR A 246 8.88 24.68 -36.75
N ASP A 247 8.77 24.36 -38.05
CA ASP A 247 7.88 23.31 -38.55
C ASP A 247 8.13 21.92 -37.92
N SER A 248 9.30 21.72 -37.31
CA SER A 248 9.71 20.45 -36.71
C SER A 248 9.92 20.50 -35.19
N LEU A 249 9.94 21.68 -34.57
CA LEU A 249 10.29 21.86 -33.16
C LEU A 249 9.17 22.59 -32.42
N GLU A 250 8.55 21.90 -31.47
CA GLU A 250 7.57 22.45 -30.54
C GLU A 250 8.19 22.62 -29.16
N LEU A 251 7.98 23.78 -28.54
CA LEU A 251 8.25 24.00 -27.12
C LEU A 251 6.94 24.21 -26.38
N ALA A 252 6.81 23.65 -25.17
CA ALA A 252 5.65 23.86 -24.33
C ALA A 252 6.04 24.17 -22.88
N LEU A 253 5.34 25.16 -22.31
CA LEU A 253 5.40 25.51 -20.90
C LEU A 253 4.04 25.22 -20.26
N ALA A 254 4.04 24.38 -19.24
CA ALA A 254 2.87 24.09 -18.41
C ALA A 254 3.11 24.58 -16.98
N VAL A 255 2.05 25.09 -16.36
CA VAL A 255 2.04 25.52 -14.96
C VAL A 255 0.76 25.02 -14.32
N ARG A 256 0.88 24.44 -13.13
CA ARG A 256 -0.24 24.08 -12.27
C ARG A 256 0.03 24.57 -10.84
N TYR A 257 -1.00 25.06 -10.17
CA TYR A 257 -0.97 25.36 -8.75
C TYR A 257 -2.10 24.61 -8.05
N ASP A 258 -1.74 23.73 -7.12
CA ASP A 258 -2.66 22.98 -6.28
C ASP A 258 -2.65 23.55 -4.85
N THR A 259 -3.81 23.62 -4.21
CA THR A 259 -3.96 23.81 -2.77
C THR A 259 -4.98 22.82 -2.22
N GLU A 260 -4.67 22.23 -1.08
CA GLU A 260 -5.54 21.27 -0.41
C GLU A 260 -5.59 21.58 1.09
N ASP A 261 -6.79 21.86 1.58
CA ASP A 261 -7.08 22.07 2.99
C ASP A 261 -7.61 20.78 3.59
N ARG A 262 -6.90 20.23 4.58
CA ARG A 262 -7.29 18.99 5.25
C ARG A 262 -7.63 19.22 6.71
N SER A 263 -8.62 18.50 7.22
CA SER A 263 -8.87 18.35 8.65
C SER A 263 -9.09 16.90 9.06
N VAL A 264 -8.89 16.64 10.35
CA VAL A 264 -9.20 15.35 10.98
C VAL A 264 -9.88 15.57 12.33
N ASP A 265 -10.98 14.86 12.52
CA ASP A 265 -11.80 14.82 13.73
C ASP A 265 -11.81 13.39 14.28
N ASN A 266 -11.84 13.24 15.61
CA ASN A 266 -11.71 11.95 16.26
C ASN A 266 -13.03 11.48 16.90
N ASN A 267 -13.36 10.20 16.67
CA ASN A 267 -14.60 9.56 17.09
C ASN A 267 -14.44 8.58 18.27
N VAL A 268 -13.23 8.45 18.83
CA VAL A 268 -12.95 7.47 19.89
C VAL A 268 -13.80 7.79 21.14
N PRO A 269 -14.51 6.80 21.72
CA PRO A 269 -15.29 6.99 22.93
C PRO A 269 -14.51 7.64 24.08
N ARG A 270 -15.19 8.53 24.81
CA ARG A 270 -14.66 9.25 25.98
C ARG A 270 -15.10 8.58 27.28
N CYS A 271 -14.36 8.81 28.34
CA CYS A 271 -14.74 8.45 29.71
C CYS A 271 -15.42 9.63 30.42
N SER A 272 -16.09 9.32 31.54
CA SER A 272 -16.72 10.32 32.40
C SER A 272 -15.73 11.28 33.04
N SER A 273 -14.47 10.87 33.20
CA SER A 273 -13.36 11.71 33.67
C SER A 273 -12.02 11.17 33.15
N ALA A 274 -10.98 12.02 33.22
CA ALA A 274 -9.61 11.64 32.90
C ALA A 274 -9.06 10.52 33.80
N THR A 275 -9.57 10.41 35.03
CA THR A 275 -9.14 9.42 36.03
C THR A 275 -10.00 8.17 36.10
N ALA A 276 -11.06 8.08 35.28
CA ALA A 276 -11.95 6.92 35.28
C ALA A 276 -11.17 5.64 34.98
N THR A 277 -11.27 4.64 35.85
CA THR A 277 -10.57 3.34 35.71
C THR A 277 -11.37 2.31 34.90
N SER A 278 -12.61 2.65 34.54
CA SER A 278 -13.51 1.89 33.69
C SER A 278 -14.33 2.84 32.81
N GLY A 279 -14.98 2.29 31.79
CA GLY A 279 -15.76 3.05 30.82
C GLY A 279 -15.37 2.73 29.39
N PRO A 280 -16.04 3.32 28.39
CA PRO A 280 -15.85 2.94 26.98
C PRO A 280 -14.51 3.41 26.41
N CYS A 281 -13.79 4.32 27.08
CA CYS A 281 -12.45 4.74 26.67
C CYS A 281 -11.31 3.81 27.15
N ARG A 282 -11.62 2.78 27.95
CA ARG A 282 -10.66 1.80 28.51
C ARG A 282 -10.69 0.51 27.71
N ALA A 283 -9.62 -0.27 27.73
CA ALA A 283 -9.62 -1.63 27.20
C ALA A 283 -10.83 -2.40 27.75
N GLN A 284 -11.57 -3.07 26.85
CA GLN A 284 -12.87 -3.65 27.18
C GLN A 284 -12.75 -5.13 27.60
N THR A 285 -11.64 -5.80 27.29
CA THR A 285 -11.39 -7.18 27.70
C THR A 285 -11.07 -7.26 29.19
N VAL A 286 -11.82 -8.09 29.93
CA VAL A 286 -11.62 -8.26 31.37
C VAL A 286 -10.23 -8.84 31.65
N GLY A 287 -9.46 -8.17 32.51
CA GLY A 287 -8.10 -8.61 32.87
C GLY A 287 -7.02 -8.22 31.85
N PHE A 288 -7.37 -7.50 30.79
CA PHE A 288 -6.41 -6.93 29.84
C PHE A 288 -5.48 -5.95 30.56
N SER A 289 -4.24 -6.36 30.79
CA SER A 289 -3.35 -5.68 31.74
C SER A 289 -1.88 -5.60 31.31
N PHE A 290 -1.58 -5.90 30.04
CA PHE A 290 -0.22 -5.82 29.49
C PHE A 290 0.43 -4.41 29.66
N PHE A 291 -0.40 -3.37 29.93
CA PHE A 291 0.02 -2.03 30.38
C PHE A 291 -0.91 -1.40 31.43
N SER A 292 -1.28 -2.12 32.51
CA SER A 292 -2.13 -1.58 33.59
C SER A 292 -3.49 -1.00 33.11
N ASN A 293 -4.35 -1.84 32.51
CA ASN A 293 -5.66 -1.47 31.98
C ASN A 293 -5.63 -0.19 31.10
N PRO A 294 -5.03 -0.27 29.91
CA PRO A 294 -4.77 0.89 29.06
C PRO A 294 -6.06 1.51 28.53
N TYR A 295 -5.94 2.75 28.05
CA TYR A 295 -6.98 3.35 27.21
C TYR A 295 -7.05 2.64 25.86
N ILE A 296 -8.24 2.62 25.24
CA ILE A 296 -8.40 2.09 23.86
C ILE A 296 -7.68 2.92 22.81
N ASN A 297 -7.32 4.17 23.10
CA ASN A 297 -6.48 4.97 22.22
C ASN A 297 -5.26 5.49 23.01
N PRO A 298 -4.03 5.18 22.56
CA PRO A 298 -2.81 5.60 23.25
C PRO A 298 -2.61 7.12 23.36
N ALA A 299 -3.31 7.94 22.58
CA ALA A 299 -3.32 9.40 22.79
C ALA A 299 -3.84 9.78 24.19
N TYR A 300 -4.76 9.01 24.75
CA TYR A 300 -5.25 9.21 26.12
C TYR A 300 -4.20 8.83 27.16
N THR A 301 -3.32 7.88 26.85
CA THR A 301 -2.18 7.56 27.71
C THR A 301 -1.15 8.69 27.70
N ALA A 302 -0.84 9.23 26.51
CA ALA A 302 0.07 10.35 26.35
C ALA A 302 -0.46 11.64 26.99
N ASN A 303 -1.78 11.85 26.96
CA ASN A 303 -2.45 12.96 27.64
C ASN A 303 -3.80 12.52 28.21
N PRO A 304 -3.88 12.16 29.51
CA PRO A 304 -5.10 11.68 30.16
C PRO A 304 -6.29 12.64 30.11
N ALA A 305 -6.06 13.94 29.92
CA ALA A 305 -7.16 14.90 29.78
C ALA A 305 -8.05 14.57 28.56
N TYR A 306 -7.47 14.04 27.49
CA TYR A 306 -8.20 13.64 26.28
C TYR A 306 -9.23 12.54 26.53
N ALA A 307 -9.03 11.70 27.54
CA ALA A 307 -10.04 10.70 27.90
C ALA A 307 -11.38 11.34 28.30
N ALA A 308 -11.38 12.57 28.85
CA ALA A 308 -12.60 13.32 29.14
C ALA A 308 -12.98 14.30 28.03
N SER A 309 -12.02 15.03 27.46
CA SER A 309 -12.29 16.09 26.47
C SER A 309 -12.43 15.61 25.03
N GLY A 310 -11.96 14.39 24.73
CA GLY A 310 -11.70 13.91 23.37
C GLY A 310 -10.32 14.36 22.85
N ILE A 311 -9.84 13.70 21.79
CA ILE A 311 -8.65 14.14 21.05
C ILE A 311 -9.04 15.38 20.22
N PRO A 312 -8.30 16.49 20.31
CA PRO A 312 -8.62 17.71 19.55
C PRO A 312 -8.55 17.51 18.03
N SER A 313 -9.44 18.19 17.31
CA SER A 313 -9.40 18.29 15.86
C SER A 313 -8.10 18.95 15.38
N ARG A 314 -7.61 18.53 14.21
CA ARG A 314 -6.40 19.08 13.59
C ARG A 314 -6.69 19.49 12.16
N SER A 315 -6.09 20.57 11.68
CA SER A 315 -6.20 21.01 10.29
C SER A 315 -4.86 21.52 9.74
N LYS A 316 -4.66 21.39 8.42
CA LYS A 316 -3.45 21.83 7.73
C LYS A 316 -3.69 21.99 6.23
N SER A 317 -3.14 23.06 5.67
CA SER A 317 -3.15 23.34 4.24
C SER A 317 -1.82 22.95 3.59
N PHE A 318 -1.89 22.38 2.39
CA PHE A 318 -0.73 22.05 1.57
C PHE A 318 -0.90 22.65 0.18
N SER A 319 0.10 23.38 -0.30
CA SER A 319 0.08 23.95 -1.66
C SER A 319 1.39 23.73 -2.39
N GLN A 320 1.32 23.70 -3.73
CA GLN A 320 2.49 23.51 -4.59
C GLN A 320 2.29 24.17 -5.95
N LEU A 321 3.35 24.84 -6.44
CA LEU A 321 3.48 25.26 -7.83
C LEU A 321 4.27 24.21 -8.60
N GLN A 322 3.73 23.76 -9.73
CA GLN A 322 4.29 22.71 -10.59
C GLN A 322 4.53 23.26 -12.01
N PRO A 323 5.69 23.89 -12.28
CA PRO A 323 6.09 24.21 -13.63
C PRO A 323 6.63 22.98 -14.36
N LYS A 324 6.40 22.90 -15.67
CA LYS A 324 7.00 21.92 -16.57
C LYS A 324 7.35 22.56 -17.90
N LEU A 325 8.56 22.31 -18.37
CA LEU A 325 9.03 22.65 -19.72
C LEU A 325 9.20 21.37 -20.52
N SER A 326 8.75 21.37 -21.77
CA SER A 326 8.99 20.26 -22.71
C SER A 326 9.36 20.76 -24.09
N ALA A 327 10.19 19.98 -24.78
CA ALA A 327 10.58 20.18 -26.16
C ALA A 327 10.31 18.90 -26.95
N ASN A 328 9.67 19.02 -28.11
CA ASN A 328 9.41 17.92 -29.03
C ASN A 328 10.00 18.28 -30.40
N TRP A 329 10.94 17.48 -30.90
CA TRP A 329 11.60 17.69 -32.18
C TRP A 329 11.36 16.52 -33.13
N LYS A 330 10.63 16.75 -34.22
CA LYS A 330 10.46 15.82 -35.34
C LYS A 330 11.68 15.92 -36.26
N ALA A 331 12.76 15.19 -35.95
CA ALA A 331 13.98 15.22 -36.75
C ALA A 331 13.75 14.72 -38.19
N THR A 332 12.86 13.73 -38.37
CA THR A 332 12.36 13.25 -39.66
C THR A 332 10.87 12.85 -39.53
N GLU A 333 10.25 12.38 -40.62
CA GLU A 333 8.89 11.82 -40.57
C GLU A 333 8.77 10.53 -39.74
N ASP A 334 9.91 9.86 -39.51
CA ASP A 334 9.99 8.56 -38.83
C ASP A 334 10.80 8.62 -37.53
N PHE A 335 11.33 9.77 -37.14
CA PHE A 335 12.13 9.92 -35.93
C PHE A 335 11.82 11.23 -35.21
N ALA A 336 11.38 11.12 -33.96
CA ALA A 336 11.12 12.25 -33.08
C ALA A 336 11.89 12.10 -31.76
N VAL A 337 12.51 13.18 -31.31
CA VAL A 337 13.18 13.29 -30.01
C VAL A 337 12.35 14.20 -29.12
N TYR A 338 12.28 13.89 -27.84
CA TYR A 338 11.65 14.77 -26.87
C TYR A 338 12.49 14.89 -25.60
N ALA A 339 12.32 15.99 -24.90
CA ALA A 339 12.89 16.21 -23.58
C ALA A 339 11.91 16.98 -22.70
N SER A 340 11.92 16.72 -21.40
CA SER A 340 11.13 17.49 -20.44
C SER A 340 11.78 17.60 -19.07
N TYR A 341 11.46 18.68 -18.36
CA TYR A 341 11.79 18.87 -16.96
C TYR A 341 10.59 19.47 -16.24
N GLY A 342 10.21 18.91 -15.09
CA GLY A 342 9.04 19.39 -14.37
C GLY A 342 8.97 18.94 -12.92
N TYR A 343 7.98 19.50 -12.23
CA TYR A 343 7.70 19.24 -10.83
C TYR A 343 6.43 18.40 -10.66
N GLY A 344 6.48 17.41 -9.79
CA GLY A 344 5.33 16.66 -9.29
C GLY A 344 5.05 16.95 -7.81
N PHE A 345 3.85 16.62 -7.37
CA PHE A 345 3.37 16.92 -6.02
C PHE A 345 2.42 15.83 -5.53
N ARG A 346 2.58 15.45 -4.27
CA ARG A 346 1.58 14.71 -3.52
C ARG A 346 1.40 15.39 -2.16
N SER A 347 0.16 15.79 -1.87
CA SER A 347 -0.18 16.50 -0.64
C SER A 347 0.16 15.71 0.62
N GLY A 348 0.52 16.43 1.68
CA GLY A 348 0.76 15.84 3.00
C GLY A 348 -0.56 15.47 3.67
N GLY A 349 -0.53 15.00 4.91
CA GLY A 349 -1.75 14.55 5.56
C GLY A 349 -1.57 14.13 7.00
N PHE A 350 -2.50 13.30 7.46
CA PHE A 350 -2.63 12.91 8.85
C PHE A 350 -2.56 11.39 8.97
N ASN A 351 -1.75 10.92 9.91
CA ASN A 351 -1.90 9.56 10.42
C ASN A 351 -3.09 9.51 11.39
N SER A 352 -3.62 8.31 11.64
CA SER A 352 -4.68 8.08 12.62
C SER A 352 -4.30 8.69 13.97
N SER A 353 -5.26 9.33 14.63
CA SER A 353 -5.02 10.08 15.87
C SER A 353 -4.53 9.13 16.96
N GLY A 354 -3.35 9.42 17.51
CA GLY A 354 -2.69 8.58 18.51
C GLY A 354 -1.62 7.65 17.96
N SER A 355 -1.37 7.61 16.64
CA SER A 355 -0.29 6.78 16.05
C SER A 355 1.08 7.10 16.65
N ALA A 356 1.43 8.39 16.78
CA ALA A 356 2.68 8.81 17.41
C ALA A 356 2.73 8.44 18.90
N ALA A 357 1.61 8.55 19.61
CA ALA A 357 1.53 8.12 21.01
C ALA A 357 1.72 6.60 21.16
N THR A 358 1.18 5.80 20.23
CA THR A 358 1.37 4.34 20.19
C THR A 358 2.84 3.98 20.02
N ILE A 359 3.49 4.57 19.01
CA ILE A 359 4.92 4.32 18.75
C ILE A 359 5.79 4.83 19.90
N ALA A 360 5.50 6.01 20.46
CA ALA A 360 6.24 6.53 21.60
C ALA A 360 6.06 5.65 22.86
N SER A 361 4.85 5.14 23.11
CA SER A 361 4.57 4.28 24.27
C SER A 361 5.19 2.90 24.14
N ALA A 362 5.19 2.32 22.94
CA ALA A 362 5.71 0.98 22.70
C ALA A 362 7.20 0.94 22.39
N TYR A 363 7.76 1.99 21.77
CA TYR A 363 9.14 2.03 21.26
C TYR A 363 9.98 3.23 21.72
N GLY A 364 9.41 4.25 22.39
CA GLY A 364 10.13 5.47 22.85
C GLY A 364 10.91 5.32 24.18
N ARG A 365 11.67 6.37 24.57
CA ARG A 365 12.59 6.45 25.73
C ARG A 365 12.15 7.59 26.69
N ALA A 366 12.28 7.58 28.02
CA ALA A 366 13.12 6.85 28.98
C ALA A 366 12.35 6.44 30.26
N GLY A 367 12.71 5.31 30.88
CA GLY A 367 12.26 4.94 32.24
C GLY A 367 11.63 3.56 32.43
N GLY A 368 11.65 2.65 31.45
CA GLY A 368 11.08 1.31 31.66
C GLY A 368 11.48 0.24 30.67
N THR A 369 11.11 0.36 29.40
CA THR A 369 11.55 -0.54 28.31
C THR A 369 11.45 0.20 27.00
N THR A 370 12.50 0.11 26.19
CA THR A 370 12.66 0.88 24.94
C THR A 370 13.42 0.00 23.94
N LEU A 371 13.00 -0.03 22.68
CA LEU A 371 13.83 -0.56 21.58
C LEU A 371 14.86 0.52 21.17
N CYS A 372 15.88 0.69 22.01
CA CYS A 372 17.07 1.48 21.73
C CYS A 372 18.04 0.66 20.87
N LEU A 373 18.57 1.19 19.77
CA LEU A 373 19.70 0.57 19.08
C LEU A 373 20.98 0.72 19.92
N GLY A 374 21.58 -0.39 20.31
CA GLY A 374 22.99 -0.42 20.72
C GLY A 374 23.93 -0.24 19.53
N ALA A 375 25.15 0.22 19.76
CA ALA A 375 26.18 0.37 18.71
C ALA A 375 26.79 -0.98 18.27
N ASP A 376 26.49 -2.07 18.98
CA ASP A 376 27.02 -3.42 18.78
C ASP A 376 25.98 -4.50 19.15
N PHE A 377 26.40 -5.78 19.12
CA PHE A 377 25.62 -6.98 19.46
C PHE A 377 25.09 -7.05 20.91
N SER A 378 25.28 -6.01 21.71
CA SER A 378 24.77 -5.98 23.08
C SER A 378 23.23 -5.90 23.09
N PRO A 379 22.56 -6.52 24.09
CA PRO A 379 21.13 -6.29 24.33
C PRO A 379 20.81 -4.78 24.35
N PRO A 380 19.60 -4.33 23.97
CA PRO A 380 19.26 -2.91 23.84
C PRO A 380 19.45 -2.17 25.17
N THR A 381 20.64 -1.63 25.39
CA THR A 381 20.93 -0.77 26.54
C THR A 381 20.61 0.66 26.15
N CYS A 382 19.59 1.20 26.76
CA CYS A 382 19.28 2.61 26.66
C CYS A 382 20.31 3.44 27.43
N GLY A 383 21.44 3.73 26.78
CA GLY A 383 22.48 4.68 27.22
C GLY A 383 22.48 5.97 26.40
N ALA A 384 23.23 7.00 26.81
CA ALA A 384 23.30 8.28 26.09
C ALA A 384 23.72 8.14 24.60
N ASN A 385 24.33 7.01 24.25
CA ASN A 385 24.81 6.68 22.90
C ASN A 385 23.86 5.76 22.11
N ALA A 386 22.65 5.51 22.61
CA ALA A 386 21.68 4.70 21.87
C ALA A 386 21.18 5.45 20.62
N THR A 387 21.20 4.78 19.47
CA THR A 387 20.54 5.31 18.26
C THR A 387 19.05 4.97 18.36
N LEU A 388 18.16 5.96 18.16
CA LEU A 388 16.73 5.69 18.15
C LEU A 388 16.37 5.06 16.80
N ASN A 389 15.66 3.93 16.85
CA ASN A 389 15.34 3.13 15.66
C ASN A 389 14.24 3.77 14.79
N ILE A 390 13.42 4.63 15.41
CA ILE A 390 12.29 5.34 14.82
C ILE A 390 12.22 6.70 15.52
N THR A 391 12.32 7.80 14.76
CA THR A 391 12.30 9.16 15.33
C THR A 391 11.35 10.12 14.63
N ASP A 392 10.71 9.69 13.55
CA ASP A 392 9.99 10.54 12.61
C ASP A 392 8.51 10.18 12.48
N VAL A 393 7.99 9.32 13.35
CA VAL A 393 6.56 9.04 13.44
C VAL A 393 5.85 10.25 14.05
N ASN A 394 5.03 10.89 13.23
CA ASN A 394 4.24 12.05 13.60
C ASN A 394 2.79 11.83 13.19
N ASP A 395 1.84 12.43 13.91
CA ASP A 395 0.43 12.35 13.51
C ASP A 395 0.12 13.22 12.27
N ILE A 396 1.07 14.05 11.82
CA ILE A 396 1.03 14.85 10.58
C ILE A 396 2.28 14.54 9.76
N TYR A 397 2.11 14.19 8.48
CA TYR A 397 3.21 13.97 7.54
C TYR A 397 3.26 15.06 6.47
N ARG A 398 4.45 15.29 5.91
CA ARG A 398 4.74 16.36 4.95
C ARG A 398 4.27 16.01 3.54
N LYS A 399 4.13 17.04 2.71
CA LYS A 399 3.92 16.87 1.27
C LYS A 399 5.17 16.28 0.63
N GLU A 400 5.00 15.50 -0.43
CA GLU A 400 6.06 14.96 -1.26
C GLU A 400 6.17 15.79 -2.54
N VAL A 401 7.39 16.11 -2.96
CA VAL A 401 7.66 16.89 -4.18
C VAL A 401 8.71 16.16 -5.01
N SER A 402 8.41 15.93 -6.28
CA SER A 402 9.35 15.31 -7.23
C SER A 402 9.83 16.32 -8.26
N LYS A 403 11.10 16.21 -8.66
CA LYS A 403 11.72 16.95 -9.77
C LYS A 403 12.22 15.93 -10.77
N ALA A 404 11.62 15.90 -11.95
CA ALA A 404 11.89 14.88 -12.95
C ALA A 404 12.42 15.51 -14.24
N ALA A 405 13.52 14.94 -14.77
CA ALA A 405 14.04 15.17 -16.10
C ALA A 405 13.89 13.88 -16.93
N GLU A 406 13.47 14.01 -18.18
CA GLU A 406 13.33 12.89 -19.11
C GLU A 406 13.79 13.32 -20.50
N VAL A 407 14.49 12.43 -21.19
CA VAL A 407 14.83 12.55 -22.62
C VAL A 407 14.55 11.23 -23.31
N GLY A 408 13.94 11.28 -24.48
CA GLY A 408 13.57 10.06 -25.20
C GLY A 408 13.41 10.28 -26.69
N PHE A 409 13.19 9.18 -27.40
CA PHE A 409 12.85 9.20 -28.81
C PHE A 409 11.73 8.22 -29.13
N LYS A 410 11.01 8.53 -30.21
CA LYS A 410 10.04 7.65 -30.86
C LYS A 410 10.46 7.49 -32.30
N SER A 411 10.48 6.25 -32.78
CA SER A 411 11.01 5.96 -34.10
C SER A 411 10.25 4.86 -34.82
N PHE A 412 10.21 4.98 -36.15
CA PHE A 412 9.73 3.97 -37.08
C PHE A 412 10.85 3.54 -38.02
N PHE A 413 10.89 2.26 -38.36
CA PHE A 413 11.83 1.66 -39.29
C PHE A 413 11.10 0.69 -40.23
N ALA A 414 11.79 0.27 -41.31
CA ALA A 414 11.31 -0.73 -42.27
C ALA A 414 9.88 -0.42 -42.77
N ASP A 415 9.72 0.72 -43.44
CA ASP A 415 8.41 1.18 -43.94
C ASP A 415 7.33 1.23 -42.86
N ARG A 416 7.73 1.66 -41.64
CA ARG A 416 6.91 1.75 -40.44
C ARG A 416 6.32 0.43 -39.94
N THR A 417 6.89 -0.70 -40.35
CA THR A 417 6.54 -2.01 -39.80
C THR A 417 7.17 -2.26 -38.44
N VAL A 418 8.29 -1.60 -38.13
CA VAL A 418 8.96 -1.65 -36.82
C VAL A 418 8.85 -0.30 -36.15
N SER A 419 8.40 -0.25 -34.89
CA SER A 419 8.49 0.93 -34.04
C SER A 419 9.38 0.65 -32.85
N VAL A 420 10.27 1.58 -32.53
CA VAL A 420 11.11 1.52 -31.32
C VAL A 420 11.02 2.85 -30.60
N ASN A 421 10.79 2.79 -29.30
CA ASN A 421 10.69 3.94 -28.41
C ASN A 421 11.67 3.75 -27.26
N PHE A 422 12.30 4.84 -26.85
CA PHE A 422 13.25 4.84 -25.74
C PHE A 422 13.06 6.08 -24.90
N ALA A 423 13.24 5.95 -23.59
CA ALA A 423 13.30 7.06 -22.65
C ALA A 423 14.41 6.81 -21.62
N ALA A 424 15.10 7.87 -21.22
CA ALA A 424 15.98 7.89 -20.06
C ALA A 424 15.51 8.99 -19.12
N PHE A 425 15.49 8.71 -17.82
CA PHE A 425 14.93 9.61 -16.83
C PHE A 425 15.78 9.69 -15.56
N GLN A 426 15.65 10.83 -14.88
CA GLN A 426 16.18 11.05 -13.54
C GLN A 426 15.17 11.86 -12.74
N THR A 427 14.83 11.37 -11.56
CA THR A 427 13.88 11.97 -10.64
C THR A 427 14.49 12.08 -9.26
N LYS A 428 14.44 13.27 -8.67
CA LYS A 428 14.73 13.50 -7.26
C LYS A 428 13.43 13.72 -6.52
N VAL A 429 13.19 12.96 -5.45
CA VAL A 429 11.98 13.02 -4.63
C VAL A 429 12.37 13.55 -3.25
N GLU A 430 11.75 14.65 -2.84
CA GLU A 430 11.86 15.25 -1.51
C GLU A 430 10.64 14.86 -0.68
N ASP A 431 10.87 14.49 0.58
CA ASP A 431 9.83 14.10 1.54
C ASP A 431 8.93 12.94 1.05
N MET A 432 9.51 11.92 0.41
CA MET A 432 8.80 10.74 -0.12
C MET A 432 7.94 10.08 0.97
N GLN A 433 6.63 9.98 0.74
CA GLN A 433 5.69 9.36 1.66
C GLN A 433 5.81 7.84 1.60
N PHE A 434 6.28 7.24 2.69
CA PHE A 434 6.45 5.80 2.82
C PHE A 434 5.53 5.23 3.91
N PHE A 435 4.89 4.10 3.62
CA PHE A 435 4.06 3.38 4.59
C PHE A 435 4.93 2.44 5.42
N ASN A 436 5.25 2.83 6.65
CA ASN A 436 5.85 1.94 7.64
C ASN A 436 4.76 1.08 8.29
N PHE A 437 5.09 -0.20 8.51
CA PHE A 437 4.28 -1.12 9.29
C PHE A 437 5.01 -1.45 10.58
N PHE A 438 4.41 -1.05 11.69
CA PHE A 438 4.92 -1.32 13.03
C PHE A 438 4.06 -2.39 13.68
N ALA A 439 4.67 -3.45 14.20
CA ALA A 439 3.94 -4.54 14.84
C ALA A 439 4.45 -4.73 16.27
N GLY A 440 3.56 -4.58 17.25
CA GLY A 440 3.88 -4.60 18.68
C GLY A 440 2.68 -4.99 19.54
N PRO A 441 2.71 -4.73 20.86
CA PRO A 441 1.61 -5.02 21.79
C PRO A 441 0.38 -4.08 21.63
N PHE A 442 0.15 -3.67 20.38
CA PHE A 442 -0.95 -2.85 19.84
C PHE A 442 -1.38 -3.38 18.47
N GLY A 443 -1.00 -4.63 18.12
CA GLY A 443 -1.23 -5.22 16.82
C GLY A 443 -0.34 -4.63 15.73
N LEU A 444 -0.83 -4.66 14.49
CA LEU A 444 -0.17 -4.08 13.32
C LEU A 444 -0.68 -2.67 13.04
N LEU A 445 0.18 -1.67 13.18
CA LEU A 445 -0.10 -0.26 12.91
C LEU A 445 0.59 0.18 11.62
N ARG A 446 -0.20 0.68 10.66
CA ARG A 446 0.31 1.30 9.43
C ARG A 446 0.41 2.82 9.62
N VAL A 447 1.60 3.37 9.39
CA VAL A 447 1.90 4.80 9.58
C VAL A 447 2.62 5.33 8.34
N VAL A 448 2.24 6.51 7.88
CA VAL A 448 3.00 7.25 6.86
C VAL A 448 4.11 8.05 7.53
N THR A 449 5.33 7.87 7.04
CA THR A 449 6.50 8.71 7.36
C THR A 449 7.06 9.33 6.07
N ASN A 450 7.97 10.28 6.20
CA ASN A 450 8.65 10.89 5.05
C ASN A 450 10.11 10.42 5.00
N ILE A 451 10.49 9.70 3.94
CA ILE A 451 11.91 9.52 3.57
C ILE A 451 12.37 10.86 3.00
N ASP A 452 13.35 11.50 3.62
CA ASP A 452 13.63 12.92 3.37
C ASP A 452 14.10 13.17 1.93
N GLU A 453 14.92 12.28 1.37
CA GLU A 453 15.41 12.42 0.00
C GLU A 453 15.70 11.06 -0.64
N VAL A 454 15.24 10.91 -1.89
CA VAL A 454 15.46 9.73 -2.74
C VAL A 454 15.81 10.18 -4.16
N SER A 455 16.75 9.49 -4.79
CA SER A 455 17.09 9.66 -6.21
C SER A 455 16.70 8.40 -6.99
N ILE A 456 16.02 8.56 -8.12
CA ILE A 456 15.56 7.48 -8.99
C ILE A 456 16.00 7.79 -10.41
N GLN A 457 16.66 6.85 -11.07
CA GLN A 457 17.10 7.01 -12.45
C GLN A 457 16.92 5.71 -13.23
N GLY A 458 16.79 5.82 -14.54
CA GLY A 458 16.51 4.64 -15.33
C GLY A 458 16.37 4.91 -16.80
N TYR A 459 16.05 3.83 -17.52
CA TYR A 459 15.68 3.89 -18.91
C TYR A 459 14.64 2.83 -19.25
N GLU A 460 13.84 3.11 -20.26
CA GLU A 460 12.80 2.24 -20.77
C GLU A 460 12.94 2.12 -22.29
N LEU A 461 12.75 0.91 -22.79
CA LEU A 461 12.75 0.56 -24.20
C LEU A 461 11.45 -0.18 -24.51
N ASP A 462 10.74 0.25 -25.55
CA ASP A 462 9.56 -0.40 -26.09
C ASP A 462 9.77 -0.63 -27.59
N ALA A 463 9.41 -1.81 -28.07
CA ALA A 463 9.53 -2.18 -29.47
C ALA A 463 8.31 -2.97 -29.93
N ARG A 464 7.86 -2.69 -31.15
CA ARG A 464 6.82 -3.45 -31.84
C ARG A 464 7.24 -3.72 -33.27
N TRP A 465 7.00 -4.94 -33.74
CA TRP A 465 7.23 -5.33 -35.12
C TRP A 465 5.98 -5.98 -35.69
N ASN A 466 5.35 -5.29 -36.64
CA ASN A 466 4.24 -5.81 -37.43
C ASN A 466 4.82 -6.51 -38.67
N VAL A 467 5.00 -7.83 -38.60
CA VAL A 467 5.54 -8.62 -39.70
C VAL A 467 4.63 -8.53 -40.93
N ASN A 468 3.31 -8.53 -40.68
CA ASN A 468 2.24 -8.34 -41.65
C ASN A 468 0.94 -8.01 -40.88
N GLU A 469 -0.20 -7.97 -41.58
CA GLU A 469 -1.53 -7.70 -40.99
C GLU A 469 -2.00 -8.76 -39.96
N ASN A 470 -1.35 -9.93 -39.95
CA ASN A 470 -1.77 -11.09 -39.17
C ASN A 470 -0.86 -11.37 -37.99
N VAL A 471 0.40 -10.92 -38.01
CA VAL A 471 1.39 -11.26 -36.98
C VAL A 471 2.13 -10.02 -36.55
N SER A 472 2.12 -9.77 -35.23
CA SER A 472 2.95 -8.73 -34.63
C SER A 472 3.63 -9.22 -33.35
N PHE A 473 4.88 -8.82 -33.18
CA PHE A 473 5.64 -9.00 -31.96
C PHE A 473 5.72 -7.69 -31.20
N PHE A 474 5.80 -7.78 -29.88
CA PHE A 474 6.12 -6.64 -29.04
C PHE A 474 7.09 -7.08 -27.94
N ALA A 475 7.90 -6.15 -27.47
CA ALA A 475 8.77 -6.33 -26.33
C ALA A 475 8.98 -5.00 -25.62
N GLY A 476 9.02 -5.03 -24.30
CA GLY A 476 9.32 -3.90 -23.43
C GLY A 476 10.35 -4.30 -22.38
N TYR A 477 11.24 -3.36 -22.05
CA TYR A 477 12.28 -3.54 -21.04
C TYR A 477 12.52 -2.22 -20.31
N ALA A 478 12.54 -2.25 -18.98
CA ALA A 478 12.81 -1.09 -18.15
C ALA A 478 13.82 -1.42 -17.06
N VAL A 479 14.72 -0.47 -16.79
CA VAL A 479 15.68 -0.50 -15.70
C VAL A 479 15.46 0.72 -14.82
N THR A 480 15.31 0.51 -13.52
CA THR A 480 15.09 1.56 -12.54
C THR A 480 16.03 1.34 -11.35
N ASP A 481 16.90 2.30 -11.11
CA ASP A 481 17.84 2.31 -9.99
C ASP A 481 17.43 3.43 -9.04
N GLY A 482 17.07 3.08 -7.81
CA GLY A 482 16.58 4.03 -6.82
C GLY A 482 17.41 3.95 -5.55
N GLU A 483 17.93 5.08 -5.08
CA GLU A 483 18.76 5.16 -3.87
C GLU A 483 18.11 6.05 -2.80
N ILE A 484 18.16 5.61 -1.54
CA ILE A 484 17.82 6.42 -0.37
C ILE A 484 18.99 7.35 -0.04
N ASP A 485 18.88 8.63 -0.40
CA ASP A 485 19.90 9.64 -0.16
C ASP A 485 19.93 10.09 1.31
N LYS A 486 18.74 10.23 1.92
CA LYS A 486 18.58 10.67 3.31
C LYS A 486 17.29 10.15 3.93
N TYR A 487 17.42 9.57 5.12
CA TYR A 487 16.26 9.21 5.95
C TYR A 487 16.54 9.43 7.43
N VAL A 488 16.04 10.51 8.02
CA VAL A 488 16.23 10.87 9.44
C VAL A 488 15.57 9.85 10.36
N GLY A 489 14.42 9.28 9.97
CA GLY A 489 13.73 8.25 10.73
C GLY A 489 14.54 6.96 10.91
N ARG A 490 15.35 6.61 9.90
CA ARG A 490 16.25 5.44 9.90
C ARG A 490 17.57 5.74 9.18
N PRO A 491 18.51 6.50 9.79
CA PRO A 491 19.69 7.00 9.07
C PRO A 491 20.62 5.93 8.49
N TYR A 492 20.60 4.74 9.08
CA TYR A 492 21.38 3.58 8.65
C TYR A 492 20.87 2.91 7.35
N THR A 493 19.76 3.36 6.79
CA THR A 493 19.24 2.87 5.49
C THR A 493 19.72 3.71 4.30
N LYS A 494 20.53 4.75 4.54
CA LYS A 494 21.16 5.54 3.47
C LYS A 494 21.97 4.63 2.53
N GLY A 495 21.84 4.84 1.23
CA GLY A 495 22.46 4.00 0.19
C GLY A 495 21.71 2.68 -0.05
N GLY A 496 20.59 2.45 0.64
CA GLY A 496 19.68 1.35 0.36
C GLY A 496 18.82 1.63 -0.87
N GLU A 497 18.24 0.57 -1.43
CA GLU A 497 17.37 0.65 -2.61
C GLU A 497 16.02 1.29 -2.23
N VAL A 498 15.35 1.94 -3.18
CA VAL A 498 13.99 2.47 -2.97
C VAL A 498 12.99 1.32 -2.85
N PRO A 499 12.16 1.28 -1.79
CA PRO A 499 11.15 0.24 -1.64
C PRO A 499 10.12 0.21 -2.78
N TYR A 500 9.58 -0.97 -3.07
CA TYR A 500 8.57 -1.22 -4.12
C TYR A 500 9.03 -0.90 -5.55
N ALA A 501 10.34 -0.71 -5.78
CA ALA A 501 10.92 -0.46 -7.10
C ALA A 501 11.75 -1.69 -7.56
N PRO A 502 11.22 -2.56 -8.43
CA PRO A 502 12.03 -3.62 -9.03
C PRO A 502 13.10 -3.02 -9.95
N LYS A 503 14.34 -3.52 -9.84
CA LYS A 503 15.47 -2.98 -10.61
C LYS A 503 15.32 -3.15 -12.12
N TYR A 504 14.65 -4.23 -12.53
CA TYR A 504 14.40 -4.57 -13.93
C TYR A 504 12.98 -5.07 -14.09
N THR A 505 12.30 -4.66 -15.16
CA THR A 505 11.03 -5.27 -15.58
C THR A 505 11.01 -5.42 -17.09
N GLY A 506 10.19 -6.32 -17.58
CA GLY A 506 9.94 -6.37 -19.01
C GLY A 506 8.90 -7.40 -19.39
N ASN A 507 8.52 -7.32 -20.66
CA ASN A 507 7.55 -8.21 -21.26
C ASN A 507 7.91 -8.46 -22.72
N ALA A 508 7.42 -9.57 -23.24
CA ALA A 508 7.47 -9.84 -24.67
C ALA A 508 6.31 -10.74 -25.04
N GLY A 509 5.86 -10.64 -26.27
CA GLY A 509 4.82 -11.52 -26.75
C GLY A 509 4.57 -11.41 -28.24
N ILE A 510 3.63 -12.24 -28.66
CA ILE A 510 3.15 -12.35 -30.03
C ILE A 510 1.64 -12.18 -30.03
N ASP A 511 1.16 -11.32 -30.91
CA ASP A 511 -0.24 -11.20 -31.27
C ASP A 511 -0.43 -11.76 -32.67
N VAL A 512 -1.45 -12.60 -32.81
CA VAL A 512 -1.75 -13.28 -34.07
C VAL A 512 -3.22 -13.15 -34.39
N LYS A 513 -3.52 -12.69 -35.59
CA LYS A 513 -4.87 -12.46 -36.10
C LYS A 513 -5.02 -13.20 -37.45
N PHE A 514 -5.88 -14.20 -37.49
CA PHE A 514 -6.15 -14.97 -38.70
C PHE A 514 -7.63 -14.88 -39.09
N PRO A 515 -7.97 -14.28 -40.25
CA PRO A 515 -9.31 -14.43 -40.80
C PRO A 515 -9.51 -15.89 -41.24
N ILE A 516 -10.55 -16.55 -40.72
CA ILE A 516 -10.91 -17.92 -41.08
C ILE A 516 -12.09 -17.99 -42.07
N SER A 517 -12.83 -16.89 -42.21
CA SER A 517 -13.84 -16.67 -43.25
C SER A 517 -14.07 -15.17 -43.45
N ALA A 518 -15.00 -14.79 -44.34
CA ALA A 518 -15.32 -13.38 -44.61
C ALA A 518 -15.66 -12.57 -43.35
N ASN A 519 -16.30 -13.21 -42.37
CA ASN A 519 -16.80 -12.53 -41.17
C ASN A 519 -16.14 -13.00 -39.89
N TRP A 520 -15.39 -14.11 -39.89
CA TRP A 520 -14.83 -14.68 -38.66
C TRP A 520 -13.32 -14.53 -38.60
N THR A 521 -12.84 -14.06 -37.45
CA THR A 521 -11.42 -13.90 -37.14
C THR A 521 -11.07 -14.66 -35.88
N VAL A 522 -9.95 -15.38 -35.92
CA VAL A 522 -9.28 -15.94 -34.74
C VAL A 522 -8.21 -14.97 -34.28
N ASN A 523 -8.21 -14.65 -32.98
CA ASN A 523 -7.18 -13.83 -32.33
C ASN A 523 -6.49 -14.69 -31.27
N ALA A 524 -5.18 -14.81 -31.35
CA ALA A 524 -4.36 -15.51 -30.38
C ALA A 524 -3.27 -14.58 -29.84
N ARG A 525 -2.97 -14.71 -28.55
CA ARG A 525 -1.88 -14.00 -27.89
C ARG A 525 -1.17 -14.92 -26.93
N LEU A 526 0.16 -14.85 -26.94
CA LEU A 526 1.03 -15.43 -25.93
C LEU A 526 1.99 -14.34 -25.48
N ASP A 527 2.05 -14.09 -24.18
CA ASP A 527 2.96 -13.11 -23.61
C ASP A 527 3.61 -13.63 -22.33
N GLY A 528 4.86 -13.22 -22.13
CA GLY A 528 5.61 -13.43 -20.91
C GLY A 528 6.00 -12.09 -20.30
N SER A 529 5.96 -12.01 -18.98
CA SER A 529 6.54 -10.90 -18.22
C SER A 529 7.61 -11.42 -17.27
N PHE A 530 8.59 -10.56 -16.96
CA PHE A 530 9.54 -10.79 -15.89
C PHE A 530 9.62 -9.55 -15.00
N VAL A 531 9.80 -9.78 -13.71
CA VAL A 531 10.00 -8.74 -12.70
C VAL A 531 11.23 -9.11 -11.89
N GLY A 532 12.16 -8.18 -11.76
CA GLY A 532 13.39 -8.35 -11.00
C GLY A 532 13.19 -8.38 -9.49
N GLU A 533 14.29 -8.59 -8.79
CA GLU A 533 14.34 -8.53 -7.33
C GLU A 533 13.72 -7.22 -6.82
N THR A 534 12.91 -7.32 -5.76
CA THR A 534 12.19 -6.17 -5.19
C THR A 534 12.37 -6.13 -3.68
N TRP A 535 12.84 -4.98 -3.17
CA TRP A 535 12.82 -4.65 -1.73
C TRP A 535 11.52 -3.95 -1.38
N PHE A 536 10.95 -4.22 -0.20
CA PHE A 536 9.66 -3.67 0.24
C PHE A 536 9.78 -2.67 1.40
N HIS A 537 11.01 -2.45 1.89
CA HIS A 537 11.25 -1.59 3.04
C HIS A 537 12.65 -0.95 2.99
N PRO A 538 12.87 0.23 3.60
CA PRO A 538 14.20 0.85 3.71
C PRO A 538 15.21 0.00 4.49
N VAL A 539 14.72 -0.77 5.47
CA VAL A 539 15.50 -1.79 6.17
C VAL A 539 15.61 -3.02 5.26
N GLN A 540 16.83 -3.28 4.80
CA GLN A 540 17.20 -4.29 3.82
C GLN A 540 18.33 -5.13 4.38
N LYS A 541 19.59 -4.79 4.10
CA LYS A 541 20.76 -5.58 4.50
C LYS A 541 21.20 -5.34 5.96
N GLN A 542 20.45 -4.53 6.70
CA GLN A 542 20.81 -4.12 8.06
C GLN A 542 20.45 -5.19 9.10
N ARG A 543 21.12 -5.08 10.25
CA ARG A 543 20.84 -5.86 11.46
C ARG A 543 20.31 -4.94 12.53
N LEU A 544 19.20 -5.31 13.17
CA LEU A 544 18.50 -4.45 14.12
C LEU A 544 17.98 -5.23 15.33
N PRO A 545 18.12 -4.68 16.55
CA PRO A 545 17.27 -5.00 17.68
C PRO A 545 15.79 -4.96 17.32
N ASN A 546 15.07 -5.93 17.85
CA ASN A 546 13.64 -6.13 17.70
C ASN A 546 13.04 -6.59 19.03
N LEU A 547 11.74 -6.84 19.06
CA LEU A 547 11.04 -7.31 20.25
C LEU A 547 11.71 -8.52 20.92
N PHE A 548 12.13 -9.51 20.14
CA PHE A 548 12.73 -10.74 20.65
C PHE A 548 14.14 -10.53 21.22
N THR A 549 14.81 -9.42 20.88
CA THR A 549 16.11 -9.07 21.48
C THR A 549 16.00 -8.88 22.99
N TYR A 550 14.88 -8.35 23.49
CA TYR A 550 14.63 -8.23 24.93
C TYR A 550 14.63 -9.60 25.64
N PHE A 551 14.20 -10.65 24.93
CA PHE A 551 14.13 -12.02 25.43
C PHE A 551 15.41 -12.83 25.15
N GLY A 552 16.48 -12.18 24.69
CA GLY A 552 17.78 -12.83 24.43
C GLY A 552 17.90 -13.54 23.08
N PHE A 553 16.98 -13.30 22.13
CA PHE A 553 17.04 -13.91 20.79
C PHE A 553 17.99 -13.19 19.81
N GLY A 554 18.77 -12.22 20.30
CA GLY A 554 19.70 -11.44 19.49
C GLY A 554 19.00 -10.46 18.53
N GLN A 555 19.74 -9.97 17.54
CA GLN A 555 19.24 -9.01 16.56
C GLN A 555 18.68 -9.72 15.33
N GLY A 556 17.73 -9.07 14.67
CA GLY A 556 17.19 -9.51 13.38
C GLY A 556 18.10 -9.09 12.24
N GLU A 557 18.21 -9.91 11.20
CA GLU A 557 18.92 -9.62 9.94
C GLU A 557 17.95 -9.67 8.76
N PHE A 558 17.84 -8.58 8.02
CA PHE A 558 16.80 -8.39 7.02
C PHE A 558 17.25 -8.69 5.57
N SER A 559 18.48 -9.19 5.38
CA SER A 559 19.12 -9.41 4.07
C SER A 559 18.36 -10.38 3.14
N LYS A 560 17.46 -11.20 3.70
CA LYS A 560 16.56 -12.11 2.96
C LYS A 560 15.15 -11.55 2.73
N MET A 561 14.78 -10.42 3.35
CA MET A 561 13.42 -9.89 3.36
C MET A 561 13.11 -9.09 2.08
N LYS A 562 13.17 -9.80 0.95
CA LYS A 562 12.96 -9.30 -0.41
C LYS A 562 12.22 -10.35 -1.21
N ARG A 563 11.68 -9.94 -2.36
CA ARG A 563 11.14 -10.87 -3.36
C ARG A 563 12.18 -11.18 -4.41
N ASP A 564 12.35 -12.47 -4.70
CA ASP A 564 13.19 -12.95 -5.79
C ASP A 564 12.57 -12.64 -7.16
N PRO A 565 13.40 -12.52 -8.22
CA PRO A 565 12.89 -12.35 -9.57
C PRO A 565 11.91 -13.46 -9.96
N TYR A 566 10.82 -13.10 -10.64
CA TYR A 566 9.83 -14.07 -11.12
C TYR A 566 9.42 -13.77 -12.55
N ARG A 567 8.76 -14.74 -13.17
CA ARG A 567 8.20 -14.63 -14.52
C ARG A 567 6.79 -15.18 -14.56
N SER A 568 5.94 -14.61 -15.41
CA SER A 568 4.59 -15.11 -15.65
C SER A 568 4.33 -15.23 -17.13
N ILE A 569 3.70 -16.32 -17.56
CA ILE A 569 3.24 -16.51 -18.94
C ILE A 569 1.72 -16.46 -18.97
N ASN A 570 1.16 -15.68 -19.91
CA ASN A 570 -0.27 -15.59 -20.14
C ASN A 570 -0.59 -16.00 -21.58
N ALA A 571 -1.77 -16.58 -21.78
CA ALA A 571 -2.25 -17.01 -23.08
C ALA A 571 -3.71 -16.61 -23.29
N ARG A 572 -4.06 -16.27 -24.53
CA ARG A 572 -5.43 -15.96 -24.94
C ARG A 572 -5.69 -16.51 -26.34
N LEU A 573 -6.86 -17.11 -26.53
CA LEU A 573 -7.35 -17.56 -27.83
C LEU A 573 -8.83 -17.22 -27.94
N GLY A 574 -9.20 -16.46 -28.96
CA GLY A 574 -10.58 -16.07 -29.20
C GLY A 574 -10.98 -16.12 -30.66
N ILE A 575 -12.29 -16.21 -30.87
CA ILE A 575 -12.94 -16.19 -32.17
C ILE A 575 -14.04 -15.13 -32.15
N SER A 576 -14.13 -14.30 -33.19
CA SER A 576 -15.10 -13.19 -33.24
C SER A 576 -15.56 -12.87 -34.65
N ASN A 577 -16.77 -12.31 -34.77
CA ASN A 577 -17.32 -11.83 -36.05
C ASN A 577 -17.92 -10.41 -36.03
N GLY A 578 -17.55 -9.60 -35.05
CA GLY A 578 -18.08 -8.24 -34.87
C GLY A 578 -19.39 -8.19 -34.06
N THR A 579 -20.25 -9.20 -34.16
CA THR A 579 -21.46 -9.33 -33.33
C THR A 579 -21.21 -10.23 -32.12
N PHE A 580 -20.57 -11.37 -32.33
CA PHE A 580 -20.25 -12.36 -31.30
C PHE A 580 -18.75 -12.47 -31.12
N SER A 581 -18.32 -12.70 -29.87
CA SER A 581 -16.98 -13.20 -29.58
C SER A 581 -17.00 -14.22 -28.44
N ALA A 582 -16.11 -15.20 -28.54
CA ALA A 582 -15.76 -16.13 -27.47
C ALA A 582 -14.24 -16.12 -27.30
N THR A 583 -13.76 -15.97 -26.08
CA THR A 583 -12.33 -15.94 -25.75
C THR A 583 -12.04 -16.89 -24.60
N ALA A 584 -11.18 -17.88 -24.80
CA ALA A 584 -10.51 -18.59 -23.72
C ALA A 584 -9.23 -17.83 -23.32
N TRP A 585 -8.98 -17.71 -22.01
CA TRP A 585 -7.78 -17.08 -21.47
C TRP A 585 -7.18 -17.90 -20.33
N GLY A 586 -5.87 -17.78 -20.17
CA GLY A 586 -5.10 -18.33 -19.06
C GLY A 586 -4.09 -17.30 -18.56
N ARG A 587 -3.97 -17.15 -17.24
CA ARG A 587 -2.99 -16.28 -16.57
C ARG A 587 -2.05 -17.13 -15.73
N ASN A 588 -0.77 -16.78 -15.71
CA ASN A 588 0.29 -17.55 -15.04
C ASN A 588 0.22 -19.04 -15.40
N VAL A 589 0.17 -19.38 -16.70
CA VAL A 589 -0.11 -20.74 -17.18
C VAL A 589 1.01 -21.75 -16.88
N THR A 590 2.15 -21.27 -16.39
CA THR A 590 3.28 -22.09 -15.91
C THR A 590 3.22 -22.37 -14.42
N ASP A 591 2.22 -21.81 -13.72
CA ASP A 591 2.06 -21.91 -12.26
C ASP A 591 3.31 -21.47 -11.50
N GLU A 592 3.89 -20.33 -11.91
CA GLU A 592 5.04 -19.76 -11.19
C GLU A 592 4.58 -19.28 -9.82
N GLU A 593 5.23 -19.75 -8.76
CA GLU A 593 5.03 -19.29 -7.40
C GLU A 593 6.00 -18.16 -7.06
N TYR A 594 5.49 -17.05 -6.55
CA TYR A 594 6.30 -15.93 -6.09
C TYR A 594 5.59 -15.18 -4.94
N LEU A 595 6.29 -14.25 -4.28
CA LEU A 595 5.69 -13.41 -3.24
C LEU A 595 4.86 -12.28 -3.86
N GLN A 596 3.56 -12.23 -3.59
CA GLN A 596 2.74 -11.11 -4.06
C GLN A 596 3.05 -9.83 -3.27
N GLU A 597 3.18 -9.97 -1.96
CA GLU A 597 3.43 -8.87 -1.03
C GLU A 597 4.37 -9.34 0.09
N ILE A 598 5.27 -8.45 0.50
CA ILE A 598 6.06 -8.58 1.73
C ILE A 598 5.83 -7.29 2.51
N ILE A 599 5.44 -7.42 3.77
CA ILE A 599 5.31 -6.33 4.72
C ILE A 599 6.39 -6.52 5.80
N PRO A 600 7.61 -5.97 5.60
CA PRO A 600 8.62 -6.00 6.65
C PRO A 600 8.16 -5.20 7.87
N ALA A 601 8.30 -5.79 9.05
CA ALA A 601 8.05 -5.16 10.34
C ALA A 601 9.31 -5.33 11.20
N PRO A 602 10.35 -4.49 11.00
CA PRO A 602 11.65 -4.72 11.62
C PRO A 602 11.63 -4.77 13.14
N GLU A 603 10.77 -3.99 13.77
CA GLU A 603 10.60 -3.97 15.22
C GLU A 603 9.99 -5.26 15.77
N PHE A 604 9.19 -5.98 14.97
CA PHE A 604 8.73 -7.34 15.28
C PHE A 604 9.84 -8.37 15.09
N GLY A 605 10.83 -8.10 14.22
CA GLY A 605 11.91 -9.04 13.94
C GLY A 605 11.59 -9.99 12.77
N GLY A 606 10.78 -9.54 11.81
CA GLY A 606 10.38 -10.34 10.66
C GLY A 606 9.55 -9.56 9.64
N SER A 607 8.84 -10.29 8.80
CA SER A 607 7.94 -9.78 7.77
C SER A 607 6.64 -10.58 7.75
N PHE A 608 5.54 -9.93 7.36
CA PHE A 608 4.31 -10.61 6.98
C PHE A 608 4.29 -10.80 5.47
N ILE A 609 4.05 -12.02 4.99
CA ILE A 609 4.21 -12.40 3.58
C ILE A 609 2.94 -13.05 3.02
N HIS A 610 2.69 -12.83 1.73
CA HIS A 610 1.55 -13.37 0.99
C HIS A 610 2.02 -13.91 -0.37
N ASP A 611 1.56 -15.09 -0.76
CA ASP A 611 1.86 -15.76 -2.03
C ASP A 611 1.11 -15.15 -3.22
N SER A 612 1.63 -15.38 -4.42
CA SER A 612 0.95 -15.03 -5.67
C SER A 612 -0.31 -15.87 -5.88
N ALA A 613 -1.26 -15.32 -6.64
CA ALA A 613 -2.27 -16.16 -7.23
C ALA A 613 -1.61 -17.17 -8.19
N GLY A 614 -1.98 -18.45 -8.07
CA GLY A 614 -1.55 -19.49 -9.01
C GLY A 614 -2.18 -19.35 -10.39
N GLN A 615 -2.03 -20.38 -11.21
CA GLN A 615 -2.63 -20.43 -12.54
C GLN A 615 -4.16 -20.23 -12.51
N SER A 616 -4.70 -19.44 -13.43
CA SER A 616 -6.14 -19.22 -13.55
C SER A 616 -6.59 -19.21 -15.02
N TYR A 617 -7.80 -19.71 -15.26
CA TYR A 617 -8.37 -19.86 -16.59
C TYR A 617 -9.82 -19.41 -16.63
N GLY A 618 -10.27 -18.93 -17.79
CA GLY A 618 -11.65 -18.54 -17.99
C GLY A 618 -12.05 -18.46 -19.45
N ILE A 619 -13.35 -18.29 -19.67
CA ILE A 619 -13.94 -18.07 -20.99
C ILE A 619 -14.86 -16.86 -20.92
N ASP A 620 -14.61 -15.88 -21.78
CA ASP A 620 -15.44 -14.69 -21.93
C ASP A 620 -16.31 -14.83 -23.19
N PHE A 621 -17.60 -14.53 -23.07
CA PHE A 621 -18.53 -14.42 -24.20
C PHE A 621 -19.03 -12.98 -24.31
N THR A 622 -19.04 -12.42 -25.51
CA THR A 622 -19.58 -11.08 -25.77
C THR A 622 -20.55 -11.11 -26.93
N TYR A 623 -21.65 -10.38 -26.78
CA TYR A 623 -22.63 -10.14 -27.84
C TYR A 623 -22.89 -8.63 -27.95
N SER A 624 -22.71 -8.08 -29.15
CA SER A 624 -22.97 -6.69 -29.46
C SER A 624 -24.33 -6.54 -30.14
N PHE A 625 -25.18 -5.67 -29.61
CA PHE A 625 -26.51 -5.34 -30.15
C PHE A 625 -26.48 -4.20 -31.18
N ARG A 626 -25.30 -3.69 -31.52
CA ARG A 626 -25.11 -2.57 -32.45
C ARG A 626 -25.33 -2.95 -33.90
#